data_AF-A0A7X0G1H4-F1
#
_entry.id   AF-A0A7X0G1H4-F1
#
_cell.length_a   1.000
_cell.length_b   1.000
_cell.length_c   1.000
_cell.angle_alpha   90.00
_cell.angle_beta   90.00
_cell.angle_gamma   90.00
#
_symmetry.space_group_name_H-M   'P 1'
#
loop_
_entity.id
_entity.type
_entity.pdbx_description
1 polymer ?
#
loop_
_entity_poly.entity_id
_entity_poly.type
_entity_poly.pdbx_seq_one_letter_code
_entity_poly.pdbx_strand_id
1 'polypeptide(L)'
;MNELITAYRAAARPIPAAPGVSMVALGATPVTNEIALAILNAGALDNGDRLGAYRFVNVHNPELPLQWNLERGYHLVDDEYRRHPVVAVSWRGAQAFAAVLGGRLPSVHEWEYAASYGELVRYPWGDGEPTPDLANYGEHYGSTTNVGNFPANRWGLYDMAGNVGEWCATRPTDTAAEFDPTAEYAVKGGSWNKSENQLQNQVSRAKWGAVGTVGIGFRVAFD
;
A
#
# COMPACT_ATOMS: atom_id res chain seq x y z
N MET A 1 12.37 -15.40 -3.06
CA MET A 1 10.90 -15.20 -3.05
C MET A 1 10.26 -15.79 -1.79
N ASN A 2 10.27 -17.11 -1.57
CA ASN A 2 9.56 -17.74 -0.44
C ASN A 2 9.93 -17.15 0.93
N GLU A 3 11.21 -16.94 1.21
CA GLU A 3 11.67 -16.33 2.48
C GLU A 3 11.09 -14.93 2.70
N LEU A 4 11.02 -14.09 1.65
CA LEU A 4 10.42 -12.75 1.73
C LEU A 4 8.92 -12.81 2.00
N ILE A 5 8.21 -13.75 1.34
CA ILE A 5 6.77 -13.97 1.57
C ILE A 5 6.53 -14.43 3.01
N THR A 6 7.31 -15.42 3.48
CA THR A 6 7.22 -15.92 4.85
C THR A 6 7.52 -14.82 5.86
N ALA A 7 8.56 -14.00 5.64
CA ALA A 7 8.90 -12.89 6.51
C ALA A 7 7.80 -11.82 6.55
N TYR A 8 7.24 -11.45 5.41
CA TYR A 8 6.15 -10.47 5.33
C TYR A 8 4.90 -10.95 6.09
N ARG A 9 4.53 -12.23 5.93
CA ARG A 9 3.41 -12.85 6.67
C ARG A 9 3.69 -12.93 8.17
N ALA A 10 4.89 -13.34 8.56
CA ALA A 10 5.27 -13.45 9.97
C ALA A 10 5.31 -12.08 10.67
N ALA A 11 5.57 -11.00 9.93
CA ALA A 11 5.53 -9.63 10.44
C ALA A 11 4.10 -9.06 10.56
N ALA A 12 3.08 -9.73 10.02
CA ALA A 12 1.70 -9.25 10.07
C ALA A 12 1.21 -9.08 11.52
N ARG A 13 0.39 -8.06 11.74
CA ARG A 13 -0.14 -7.69 13.05
C ARG A 13 -1.57 -8.18 13.18
N PRO A 14 -1.89 -9.03 14.16
CA PRO A 14 -3.26 -9.42 14.44
C PRO A 14 -4.03 -8.19 14.90
N ILE A 15 -5.16 -7.94 14.27
CA ILE A 15 -6.07 -6.86 14.60
C ILE A 15 -7.15 -7.44 15.51
N PRO A 16 -7.27 -6.97 16.78
CA PRO A 16 -8.30 -7.44 17.68
C PRO A 16 -9.67 -7.29 17.02
N ALA A 17 -10.44 -8.37 16.92
CA ALA A 17 -11.76 -8.27 16.33
C ALA A 17 -12.71 -7.47 17.25
N ALA A 18 -13.58 -6.68 16.65
CA ALA A 18 -14.80 -6.26 17.33
C ALA A 18 -15.65 -7.51 17.69
N PRO A 19 -16.45 -7.48 18.78
CA PRO A 19 -17.30 -8.61 19.14
C PRO A 19 -18.16 -9.09 17.96
N GLY A 20 -18.03 -10.37 17.58
CA GLY A 20 -18.78 -10.99 16.49
C GLY A 20 -18.13 -10.90 15.09
N VAL A 21 -16.91 -10.38 14.97
CA VAL A 21 -16.13 -10.33 13.72
C VAL A 21 -14.96 -11.31 13.78
N SER A 22 -14.57 -11.90 12.66
CA SER A 22 -13.37 -12.74 12.58
C SER A 22 -12.11 -11.90 12.78
N MET A 23 -11.09 -12.47 13.45
CA MET A 23 -9.79 -11.84 13.57
C MET A 23 -9.14 -11.75 12.19
N VAL A 24 -8.59 -10.58 11.86
CA VAL A 24 -7.83 -10.34 10.62
C VAL A 24 -6.44 -9.87 11.04
N ALA A 25 -5.40 -10.30 10.34
CA ALA A 25 -4.07 -9.71 10.48
C ALA A 25 -3.77 -8.81 9.29
N LEU A 26 -3.13 -7.67 9.50
CA LEU A 26 -2.63 -6.83 8.42
C LEU A 26 -1.12 -6.89 8.35
N GLY A 27 -0.54 -6.86 7.14
CA GLY A 27 0.89 -6.64 6.97
C GLY A 27 1.32 -5.39 7.74
N ALA A 28 2.40 -5.49 8.54
CA ALA A 28 2.87 -4.39 9.38
C ALA A 28 3.22 -3.15 8.57
N THR A 29 3.63 -3.33 7.32
CA THR A 29 3.98 -2.27 6.36
C THR A 29 3.26 -2.49 5.02
N PRO A 30 3.25 -1.47 4.14
CA PRO A 30 3.01 -1.70 2.72
C PRO A 30 3.95 -2.76 2.13
N VAL A 31 3.54 -3.39 1.03
CA VAL A 31 4.38 -4.31 0.27
C VAL A 31 5.52 -3.53 -0.38
N THR A 32 6.75 -4.05 -0.31
CA THR A 32 7.94 -3.37 -0.81
C THR A 32 8.27 -3.73 -2.26
N ASN A 33 9.09 -2.91 -2.90
CA ASN A 33 9.65 -3.21 -4.22
C ASN A 33 10.40 -4.54 -4.25
N GLU A 34 11.13 -4.90 -3.19
CA GLU A 34 11.86 -6.17 -3.10
C GLU A 34 10.93 -7.39 -3.17
N ILE A 35 9.78 -7.33 -2.49
CA ILE A 35 8.77 -8.40 -2.55
C ILE A 35 8.17 -8.50 -3.95
N ALA A 36 7.76 -7.36 -4.52
CA ALA A 36 7.18 -7.31 -5.86
C ALA A 36 8.17 -7.81 -6.94
N LEU A 37 9.41 -7.35 -6.87
CA LEU A 37 10.53 -7.79 -7.71
C LEU A 37 10.71 -9.31 -7.64
N ALA A 38 10.75 -9.87 -6.44
CA ALA A 38 10.93 -11.31 -6.25
C ALA A 38 9.77 -12.13 -6.81
N ILE A 39 8.53 -11.65 -6.69
CA ILE A 39 7.33 -12.30 -7.25
C ILE A 39 7.36 -12.29 -8.78
N LEU A 40 7.67 -11.13 -9.38
CA LEU A 40 7.72 -10.97 -10.83
C LEU A 40 8.85 -11.80 -11.45
N ASN A 41 10.06 -11.73 -10.88
CA ASN A 41 11.22 -12.46 -11.42
C ASN A 41 11.12 -13.98 -11.19
N ALA A 42 10.34 -14.44 -10.21
CA ALA A 42 10.02 -15.86 -10.07
C ALA A 42 8.96 -16.35 -11.06
N GLY A 43 8.34 -15.44 -11.83
CA GLY A 43 7.24 -15.78 -12.75
C GLY A 43 5.93 -16.12 -12.05
N ALA A 44 5.79 -15.81 -10.76
CA ALA A 44 4.55 -16.04 -10.01
C ALA A 44 3.42 -15.12 -10.49
N LEU A 45 3.75 -13.97 -11.08
CA LEU A 45 2.84 -13.13 -11.84
C LEU A 45 3.48 -12.76 -13.18
N ASP A 46 2.74 -12.98 -14.27
CA ASP A 46 3.11 -12.47 -15.60
C ASP A 46 2.55 -11.06 -15.78
N ASN A 47 3.42 -10.06 -15.66
CA ASN A 47 3.06 -8.66 -15.82
C ASN A 47 2.97 -8.23 -17.29
N GLY A 48 3.28 -9.10 -18.26
CA GLY A 48 3.08 -8.84 -19.69
C GLY A 48 4.16 -8.02 -20.38
N ASP A 49 5.28 -7.75 -19.70
CA ASP A 49 6.25 -6.71 -20.10
C ASP A 49 6.97 -6.96 -21.41
N ARG A 50 7.06 -8.22 -21.84
CA ARG A 50 7.64 -8.61 -23.13
C ARG A 50 6.91 -7.99 -24.33
N LEU A 51 5.68 -7.52 -24.14
CA LEU A 51 4.86 -6.87 -25.16
C LEU A 51 4.89 -5.34 -25.08
N GLY A 52 5.73 -4.75 -24.23
CA GLY A 52 5.80 -3.28 -24.03
C GLY A 52 4.59 -2.70 -23.29
N ALA A 53 3.79 -3.56 -22.64
CA ALA A 53 2.64 -3.19 -21.83
C ALA A 53 2.74 -3.88 -20.47
N TYR A 54 2.09 -3.31 -19.46
CA TYR A 54 1.99 -3.92 -18.13
C TYR A 54 0.55 -4.33 -17.81
N ARG A 55 0.39 -5.37 -16.97
CA ARG A 55 -0.92 -5.85 -16.49
C ARG A 55 -1.21 -5.44 -15.05
N PHE A 56 -0.18 -5.40 -14.21
CA PHE A 56 -0.32 -5.29 -12.76
C PHE A 56 0.42 -4.08 -12.20
N VAL A 57 1.66 -3.86 -12.62
CA VAL A 57 2.51 -2.76 -12.14
C VAL A 57 3.22 -2.12 -13.32
N ASN A 58 3.17 -0.79 -13.39
CA ASN A 58 3.87 -0.06 -14.43
C ASN A 58 5.38 -0.12 -14.16
N VAL A 59 6.09 -0.88 -14.99
CA VAL A 59 7.55 -1.05 -14.92
C VAL A 59 8.27 -0.43 -16.12
N HIS A 60 7.53 0.29 -16.97
CA HIS A 60 8.04 0.92 -18.18
C HIS A 60 8.26 2.43 -17.99
N ASN A 61 7.80 3.02 -16.88
CA ASN A 61 8.14 4.40 -16.53
C ASN A 61 9.55 4.44 -15.93
N PRO A 62 10.52 5.11 -16.56
CA PRO A 62 11.91 5.17 -16.08
C PRO A 62 12.09 5.94 -14.76
N GLU A 63 11.08 6.69 -14.31
CA GLU A 63 11.10 7.40 -13.03
C GLU A 63 10.69 6.50 -11.85
N LEU A 64 10.24 5.27 -12.12
CA LEU A 64 9.81 4.35 -11.08
C LEU A 64 10.95 3.45 -10.60
N PRO A 65 10.98 3.07 -9.30
CA PRO A 65 12.03 2.19 -8.80
C PRO A 65 12.02 0.77 -9.38
N LEU A 66 10.84 0.18 -9.58
CA LEU A 66 10.70 -1.16 -10.14
C LEU A 66 10.54 -1.07 -11.65
N GLN A 67 11.54 -1.56 -12.38
CA GLN A 67 11.65 -1.39 -13.84
C GLN A 67 11.83 -2.72 -14.56
N TRP A 68 11.39 -2.77 -15.82
CA TRP A 68 11.64 -3.88 -16.74
C TRP A 68 12.95 -3.65 -17.50
N ASN A 69 13.89 -4.59 -17.41
CA ASN A 69 15.07 -4.59 -18.26
C ASN A 69 14.77 -5.30 -19.58
N LEU A 70 14.63 -4.55 -20.68
CA LEU A 70 14.36 -5.14 -21.99
C LEU A 70 15.50 -6.05 -22.47
N GLU A 71 16.76 -5.66 -22.25
CA GLU A 71 17.92 -6.40 -22.73
C GLU A 71 18.11 -7.72 -21.97
N ARG A 72 17.89 -7.70 -20.66
CA ARG A 72 18.13 -8.85 -19.78
C ARG A 72 16.90 -9.71 -19.56
N GLY A 73 15.71 -9.20 -19.90
CA GLY A 73 14.44 -9.94 -19.80
C GLY A 73 14.00 -10.22 -18.36
N TYR A 74 14.35 -9.33 -17.42
CA TYR A 74 13.97 -9.44 -16.01
C TYR A 74 13.72 -8.05 -15.39
N HIS A 75 13.06 -8.01 -14.25
CA HIS A 75 12.81 -6.79 -13.49
C HIS A 75 13.99 -6.42 -12.59
N LEU A 76 14.24 -5.13 -12.40
CA LEU A 76 15.25 -4.60 -11.47
C LEU A 76 14.67 -3.53 -10.54
N VAL A 77 15.35 -3.35 -9.41
CA VAL A 77 15.15 -2.25 -8.47
C VAL A 77 16.53 -1.87 -7.96
N ASP A 78 16.86 -0.59 -7.93
CA ASP A 78 18.09 -0.12 -7.30
C ASP A 78 18.07 -0.40 -5.80
N ASP A 79 19.21 -0.76 -5.23
CA ASP A 79 19.30 -1.25 -3.85
C ASP A 79 18.74 -0.26 -2.82
N GLU A 80 18.85 1.05 -3.08
CA GLU A 80 18.29 2.10 -2.23
C GLU A 80 16.75 2.05 -2.12
N TYR A 81 16.05 1.58 -3.17
CA TYR A 81 14.59 1.54 -3.21
C TYR A 81 13.98 0.18 -2.89
N ARG A 82 14.79 -0.85 -2.59
CA ARG A 82 14.28 -2.20 -2.31
C ARG A 82 13.27 -2.24 -1.18
N ARG A 83 13.49 -1.46 -0.13
CA ARG A 83 12.59 -1.36 1.04
C ARG A 83 11.57 -0.23 0.94
N HIS A 84 11.55 0.52 -0.16
CA HIS A 84 10.45 1.44 -0.44
C HIS A 84 9.18 0.65 -0.81
N PRO A 85 7.99 1.21 -0.57
CA PRO A 85 6.74 0.59 -0.99
C PRO A 85 6.71 0.43 -2.52
N VAL A 86 6.14 -0.68 -2.99
CA VAL A 86 5.82 -0.81 -4.42
C VAL A 86 4.71 0.16 -4.80
N VAL A 87 4.95 0.93 -5.85
CA VAL A 87 4.03 1.95 -6.37
C VAL A 87 3.70 1.70 -7.83
N ALA A 88 2.83 2.52 -8.41
CA ALA A 88 2.35 2.38 -9.78
C ALA A 88 1.73 1.01 -10.08
N VAL A 89 1.22 0.36 -9.03
CA VAL A 89 0.48 -0.88 -9.08
C VAL A 89 -1.01 -0.56 -9.25
N SER A 90 -1.64 -1.20 -10.23
CA SER A 90 -3.09 -1.11 -10.43
C SER A 90 -3.81 -1.84 -9.30
N TRP A 91 -5.10 -1.57 -9.10
CA TRP A 91 -5.87 -2.29 -8.08
C TRP A 91 -5.88 -3.80 -8.33
N ARG A 92 -6.02 -4.21 -9.61
CA ARG A 92 -5.93 -5.62 -10.01
C ARG A 92 -4.54 -6.20 -9.73
N GLY A 93 -3.49 -5.41 -9.94
CA GLY A 93 -2.13 -5.79 -9.57
C GLY A 93 -1.99 -6.02 -8.07
N ALA A 94 -2.48 -5.08 -7.26
CA ALA A 94 -2.43 -5.16 -5.81
C ALA A 94 -3.16 -6.41 -5.29
N GLN A 95 -4.33 -6.74 -5.85
CA GLN A 95 -5.02 -8.00 -5.56
C GLN A 95 -4.21 -9.24 -5.96
N ALA A 96 -3.61 -9.24 -7.14
CA ALA A 96 -2.83 -10.38 -7.63
C ALA A 96 -1.59 -10.62 -6.75
N PHE A 97 -0.86 -9.56 -6.38
CA PHE A 97 0.26 -9.65 -5.45
C PHE A 97 -0.20 -10.10 -4.06
N ALA A 98 -1.30 -9.58 -3.53
CA ALA A 98 -1.86 -10.01 -2.24
C ALA A 98 -2.19 -11.51 -2.24
N ALA A 99 -2.76 -12.02 -3.34
CA ALA A 99 -3.07 -13.44 -3.48
C ALA A 99 -1.80 -14.32 -3.50
N VAL A 100 -0.73 -13.90 -4.19
CA VAL A 100 0.57 -14.59 -4.16
C VAL A 100 1.17 -14.58 -2.75
N LEU A 101 0.97 -13.49 -2.00
CA LEU A 101 1.39 -13.38 -0.61
C LEU A 101 0.53 -14.24 0.35
N GLY A 102 -0.53 -14.88 -0.14
CA GLY A 102 -1.42 -15.73 0.65
C GLY A 102 -2.49 -14.96 1.43
N GLY A 103 -2.86 -13.77 0.98
CA GLY A 103 -3.91 -12.96 1.58
C GLY A 103 -4.75 -12.21 0.53
N ARG A 104 -5.34 -11.09 0.95
CA ARG A 104 -6.20 -10.23 0.14
C ARG A 104 -5.93 -8.75 0.43
N LEU A 105 -6.55 -7.84 -0.31
CA LEU A 105 -6.58 -6.44 0.11
C LEU A 105 -7.51 -6.27 1.33
N PRO A 106 -7.19 -5.36 2.27
CA PRO A 106 -8.13 -5.00 3.32
C PRO A 106 -9.35 -4.29 2.73
N SER A 107 -10.52 -4.48 3.32
CA SER A 107 -11.65 -3.58 3.11
C SER A 107 -11.34 -2.19 3.70
N VAL A 108 -12.10 -1.17 3.29
CA VAL A 108 -11.99 0.17 3.90
C VAL A 108 -12.21 0.09 5.41
N HIS A 109 -13.20 -0.69 5.85
CA HIS A 109 -13.51 -0.81 7.27
C HIS A 109 -12.38 -1.46 8.08
N GLU A 110 -11.81 -2.57 7.59
CA GLU A 110 -10.65 -3.21 8.23
C GLU A 110 -9.46 -2.26 8.29
N TRP A 111 -9.21 -1.52 7.21
CA TRP A 111 -8.12 -0.55 7.16
C TRP A 111 -8.32 0.59 8.17
N GLU A 112 -9.52 1.18 8.23
CA GLU A 112 -9.82 2.29 9.15
C GLU A 112 -9.76 1.86 10.60
N TYR A 113 -10.36 0.70 10.91
CA TYR A 113 -10.34 0.13 12.25
C TYR A 113 -8.91 -0.16 12.70
N ALA A 114 -8.10 -0.73 11.81
CA ALA A 114 -6.68 -0.97 12.03
C ALA A 114 -5.87 0.31 12.24
N ALA A 115 -6.11 1.35 11.42
CA ALA A 115 -5.43 2.63 11.50
C ALA A 115 -5.74 3.34 12.82
N SER A 116 -7.01 3.33 13.23
CA SER A 116 -7.51 4.04 14.41
C SER A 116 -7.46 3.22 15.70
N TYR A 117 -6.90 2.01 15.67
CA TYR A 117 -6.85 1.08 16.79
C TYR A 117 -8.21 0.87 17.48
N GLY A 118 -9.28 0.84 16.68
CA GLY A 118 -10.65 0.69 17.15
C GLY A 118 -11.22 1.90 17.90
N GLU A 119 -10.52 3.03 17.91
CA GLU A 119 -10.91 4.27 18.58
C GLU A 119 -11.31 5.35 17.56
N LEU A 120 -11.94 6.43 18.06
CA LEU A 120 -12.27 7.62 17.27
C LEU A 120 -11.13 8.63 17.32
N VAL A 121 -10.04 8.34 16.60
CA VAL A 121 -8.89 9.25 16.48
C VAL A 121 -8.66 9.70 15.04
N ARG A 122 -8.18 10.94 14.89
CA ARG A 122 -8.01 11.56 13.57
C ARG A 122 -6.89 10.90 12.75
N TYR A 123 -5.75 10.60 13.36
CA TYR A 123 -4.58 10.02 12.70
C TYR A 123 -4.16 8.70 13.35
N PRO A 124 -3.29 7.90 12.71
CA PRO A 124 -2.81 6.64 13.28
C PRO A 124 -2.04 6.79 14.62
N TRP A 125 -1.54 7.99 14.91
CA TRP A 125 -0.87 8.33 16.18
C TRP A 125 -1.77 9.06 17.18
N GLY A 126 -3.04 9.32 16.86
CA GLY A 126 -3.98 10.06 17.71
C GLY A 126 -4.44 11.37 17.09
N ASP A 127 -4.69 12.38 17.93
CA ASP A 127 -5.26 13.69 17.51
C ASP A 127 -4.22 14.81 17.40
N GLY A 128 -2.93 14.51 17.57
CA GLY A 128 -1.85 15.46 17.32
C GLY A 128 -1.72 15.76 15.83
N GLU A 129 -1.47 17.02 15.48
CA GLU A 129 -1.29 17.43 14.08
C GLU A 129 -0.08 16.73 13.43
N PRO A 130 -0.14 16.42 12.12
CA PRO A 130 0.97 15.78 11.43
C PRO A 130 2.25 16.61 11.46
N THR A 131 3.39 15.93 11.58
CA THR A 131 4.71 16.52 11.37
C THR A 131 5.54 15.60 10.48
N PRO A 132 6.59 16.10 9.81
CA PRO A 132 7.46 15.25 8.99
C PRO A 132 8.12 14.10 9.76
N ASP A 133 8.21 14.18 11.10
CA ASP A 133 8.74 13.10 11.93
C ASP A 133 7.73 11.97 12.21
N LEU A 134 6.43 12.22 11.96
CA LEU A 134 5.34 11.26 12.19
C LEU A 134 4.91 10.54 10.91
N ALA A 135 5.08 11.16 9.75
CA ALA A 135 4.72 10.59 8.45
C ALA A 135 5.45 11.29 7.30
N ASN A 136 5.58 10.58 6.17
CA ASN A 136 6.00 11.18 4.91
C ASN A 136 4.80 11.72 4.14
N TYR A 137 4.66 13.04 4.04
CA TYR A 137 3.60 13.75 3.33
C TYR A 137 4.08 15.12 2.85
N GLY A 138 3.23 15.88 2.14
CA GLY A 138 3.50 17.28 1.79
C GLY A 138 4.77 17.51 0.95
N GLU A 139 5.28 16.47 0.29
CA GLU A 139 6.55 16.46 -0.44
C GLU A 139 7.78 16.75 0.42
N HIS A 140 7.69 16.64 1.75
CA HIS A 140 8.80 16.93 2.68
C HIS A 140 10.08 16.11 2.39
N TYR A 141 9.92 14.89 1.85
CA TYR A 141 11.02 14.00 1.44
C TYR A 141 11.17 13.87 -0.08
N GLY A 142 10.29 14.48 -0.87
CA GLY A 142 10.33 14.46 -2.34
C GLY A 142 9.98 13.14 -3.04
N SER A 143 9.86 12.03 -2.30
CA SER A 143 9.45 10.71 -2.81
C SER A 143 8.95 9.83 -1.66
N THR A 144 8.63 8.57 -1.95
CA THR A 144 8.45 7.53 -0.92
C THR A 144 9.72 7.37 -0.08
N THR A 145 9.58 6.80 1.12
CA THR A 145 10.69 6.40 1.99
C THR A 145 10.65 4.89 2.22
N ASN A 146 11.72 4.33 2.80
CA ASN A 146 11.70 2.99 3.37
C ASN A 146 10.43 2.80 4.22
N VAL A 147 9.80 1.63 4.09
CA VAL A 147 8.69 1.28 4.97
C VAL A 147 9.15 1.19 6.42
N GLY A 148 8.29 1.60 7.35
CA GLY A 148 8.60 1.57 8.79
C GLY A 148 9.60 2.63 9.25
N ASN A 149 9.85 3.68 8.46
CA ASN A 149 10.75 4.77 8.83
C ASN A 149 10.16 5.72 9.89
N PHE A 150 8.83 5.73 10.03
CA PHE A 150 8.08 6.54 10.99
C PHE A 150 7.50 5.67 12.11
N PRO A 151 7.07 6.25 13.25
CA PRO A 151 6.48 5.48 14.34
C PRO A 151 5.25 4.67 13.91
N ALA A 152 5.13 3.44 14.41
CA ALA A 152 3.93 2.63 14.23
C ALA A 152 2.77 3.13 15.11
N ASN A 153 1.54 2.79 14.72
CA ASN A 153 0.39 2.94 15.60
C ASN A 153 0.42 1.92 16.76
N ARG A 154 -0.59 1.97 17.65
CA ARG A 154 -0.68 1.12 18.84
C ARG A 154 -0.70 -0.39 18.55
N TRP A 155 -1.01 -0.80 17.33
CA TRP A 155 -1.02 -2.21 16.90
C TRP A 155 0.22 -2.61 16.11
N GLY A 156 1.24 -1.74 16.04
CA GLY A 156 2.49 -2.03 15.36
C GLY A 156 2.37 -1.98 13.84
N LEU A 157 1.39 -1.24 13.31
CA LEU A 157 1.24 -0.94 11.89
C LEU A 157 1.94 0.38 11.56
N TYR A 158 2.84 0.32 10.59
CA TYR A 158 3.62 1.45 10.11
C TYR A 158 2.99 2.04 8.85
N ASP A 159 3.28 3.31 8.58
CA ASP A 159 2.90 4.00 7.34
C ASP A 159 1.39 3.95 7.04
N MET A 160 0.55 3.86 8.07
CA MET A 160 -0.91 3.97 7.90
C MET A 160 -1.34 5.37 7.47
N ALA A 161 -0.47 6.37 7.64
CA ALA A 161 -0.65 7.72 7.12
C ALA A 161 0.62 8.14 6.37
N GLY A 162 0.44 8.63 5.15
CA GLY A 162 1.54 9.07 4.29
C GLY A 162 2.30 7.92 3.64
N ASN A 163 3.50 8.21 3.13
CA ASN A 163 4.32 7.35 2.28
C ASN A 163 3.58 6.95 0.98
N VAL A 164 2.62 6.03 1.03
CA VAL A 164 1.77 5.66 -0.10
C VAL A 164 0.31 5.53 0.32
N GLY A 165 -0.58 5.93 -0.58
CA GLY A 165 -1.99 5.59 -0.43
C GLY A 165 -2.19 4.11 -0.69
N GLU A 166 -3.07 3.47 0.04
CA GLU A 166 -3.22 2.01 -0.02
C GLU A 166 -4.54 1.59 -0.64
N TRP A 167 -4.47 0.75 -1.67
CA TRP A 167 -5.64 0.13 -2.27
C TRP A 167 -6.42 -0.72 -1.26
N CYS A 168 -7.73 -0.50 -1.19
CA CYS A 168 -8.66 -1.36 -0.47
C CYS A 168 -9.50 -2.23 -1.42
N ALA A 169 -10.00 -3.36 -0.93
CA ALA A 169 -10.88 -4.27 -1.68
C ALA A 169 -12.26 -3.69 -1.98
N THR A 170 -12.72 -2.74 -1.16
CA THR A 170 -14.07 -2.17 -1.23
C THR A 170 -14.06 -0.75 -1.78
N ARG A 171 -15.24 -0.29 -2.21
CA ARG A 171 -15.46 1.11 -2.61
C ARG A 171 -15.28 2.05 -1.41
N PRO A 172 -15.05 3.36 -1.64
CA PRO A 172 -15.04 4.35 -0.57
C PRO A 172 -16.38 4.35 0.17
N THR A 173 -16.34 4.62 1.46
CA THR A 173 -17.51 5.02 2.23
C THR A 173 -17.96 6.43 1.78
N ASP A 174 -19.21 6.81 2.01
CA ASP A 174 -19.82 8.09 1.59
C ASP A 174 -19.09 9.35 2.11
N THR A 175 -18.06 9.19 2.95
CA THR A 175 -17.22 10.26 3.52
C THR A 175 -15.96 10.58 2.70
N ALA A 176 -15.82 10.06 1.47
CA ALA A 176 -14.69 10.38 0.61
C ALA A 176 -14.60 11.89 0.32
N ALA A 177 -13.52 12.54 0.75
CA ALA A 177 -13.29 13.97 0.55
C ALA A 177 -13.20 14.37 -0.95
N GLU A 178 -12.91 13.40 -1.81
CA GLU A 178 -12.90 13.50 -3.29
C GLU A 178 -13.81 12.39 -3.86
N PHE A 179 -15.10 12.39 -3.51
CA PHE A 179 -16.05 11.42 -4.05
C PHE A 179 -16.26 11.62 -5.56
N ASP A 180 -15.76 10.68 -6.36
CA ASP A 180 -16.10 10.51 -7.76
C ASP A 180 -17.03 9.29 -7.88
N PRO A 181 -18.32 9.46 -8.23
CA PRO A 181 -19.27 8.35 -8.32
C PRO A 181 -18.90 7.32 -9.39
N THR A 182 -18.02 7.67 -10.33
CA THR A 182 -17.54 6.80 -11.41
C THR A 182 -16.29 6.01 -11.04
N ALA A 183 -15.61 6.39 -9.95
CA ALA A 183 -14.43 5.68 -9.48
C ALA A 183 -14.79 4.38 -8.74
N GLU A 184 -13.95 3.38 -8.90
CA GLU A 184 -14.28 1.99 -8.60
C GLU A 184 -13.84 1.56 -7.21
N TYR A 185 -12.65 1.99 -6.75
CA TYR A 185 -12.03 1.46 -5.53
C TYR A 185 -11.50 2.57 -4.62
N ALA A 186 -11.46 2.27 -3.32
CA ALA A 186 -10.92 3.17 -2.33
C ALA A 186 -9.40 3.09 -2.22
N VAL A 187 -8.80 4.25 -1.93
CA VAL A 187 -7.42 4.41 -1.49
C VAL A 187 -7.42 5.17 -0.17
N LYS A 188 -6.70 4.64 0.82
CA LYS A 188 -6.64 5.16 2.20
C LYS A 188 -5.24 5.68 2.56
N GLY A 189 -5.14 6.46 3.64
CA GLY A 189 -3.87 6.86 4.28
C GLY A 189 -3.17 8.10 3.70
N GLY A 190 -3.53 8.54 2.50
CA GLY A 190 -2.78 9.61 1.82
C GLY A 190 -1.40 9.13 1.36
N SER A 191 -0.58 10.00 0.79
CA SER A 191 0.75 9.64 0.25
C SER A 191 1.75 10.76 0.45
N TRP A 192 3.02 10.49 0.15
CA TRP A 192 4.13 11.44 0.29
C TRP A 192 3.88 12.82 -0.35
N ASN A 193 3.05 12.91 -1.40
CA ASN A 193 2.67 14.14 -2.09
C ASN A 193 1.23 14.62 -1.79
N LYS A 194 0.72 14.33 -0.60
CA LYS A 194 -0.62 14.72 -0.14
C LYS A 194 -0.53 15.61 1.08
N SER A 195 -1.53 16.46 1.26
CA SER A 195 -1.60 17.35 2.42
C SER A 195 -2.05 16.59 3.67
N GLU A 196 -1.83 17.20 4.83
CA GLU A 196 -2.20 16.75 6.18
C GLU A 196 -3.67 16.31 6.28
N ASN A 197 -4.57 16.95 5.53
CA ASN A 197 -5.99 16.62 5.53
C ASN A 197 -6.26 15.24 4.92
N GLN A 198 -5.42 14.79 4.00
CA GLN A 198 -5.58 13.51 3.31
C GLN A 198 -4.96 12.34 4.09
N LEU A 199 -4.29 12.61 5.21
CA LEU A 199 -3.69 11.59 6.10
C LEU A 199 -4.66 11.04 7.15
N GLN A 200 -5.84 11.64 7.29
CA GLN A 200 -6.78 11.29 8.34
C GLN A 200 -7.36 9.88 8.13
N ASN A 201 -7.54 9.14 9.21
CA ASN A 201 -8.00 7.75 9.19
C ASN A 201 -9.31 7.58 8.39
N GLN A 202 -10.25 8.52 8.50
CA GLN A 202 -11.57 8.44 7.87
C GLN A 202 -11.60 8.96 6.42
N VAL A 203 -10.53 9.60 5.95
CA VAL A 203 -10.50 10.14 4.60
C VAL A 203 -10.25 9.02 3.60
N SER A 204 -11.10 8.94 2.59
CA SER A 204 -10.98 8.00 1.48
C SER A 204 -10.86 8.77 0.17
N ARG A 205 -10.02 8.29 -0.74
CA ARG A 205 -9.96 8.76 -2.12
C ARG A 205 -10.50 7.68 -3.04
N ALA A 206 -11.28 8.09 -4.04
CA ALA A 206 -11.79 7.19 -5.05
C ALA A 206 -10.84 7.18 -6.26
N LYS A 207 -10.50 6.00 -6.79
CA LYS A 207 -9.65 5.86 -7.98
C LYS A 207 -10.15 4.76 -8.92
N TRP A 208 -9.88 4.93 -10.22
CA TRP A 208 -10.10 3.90 -11.24
C TRP A 208 -9.09 2.77 -11.05
N GLY A 209 -9.56 1.52 -11.02
CA GLY A 209 -8.72 0.37 -10.68
C GLY A 209 -7.61 0.09 -11.70
N ALA A 210 -7.74 0.60 -12.93
CA ALA A 210 -6.74 0.46 -13.99
C ALA A 210 -5.50 1.35 -13.79
N VAL A 211 -5.58 2.38 -12.94
CA VAL A 211 -4.53 3.40 -12.83
C VAL A 211 -3.63 3.13 -11.63
N GLY A 212 -2.39 2.71 -11.88
CA GLY A 212 -1.31 2.79 -10.90
C GLY A 212 -0.68 4.19 -10.90
N THR A 213 -0.44 4.80 -9.74
CA THR A 213 0.27 6.09 -9.64
C THR A 213 1.48 6.00 -8.71
N VAL A 214 2.39 6.96 -8.82
CA VAL A 214 3.62 7.05 -8.00
C VAL A 214 3.37 7.19 -6.49
N GLY A 215 2.14 7.50 -6.08
CA GLY A 215 1.74 7.65 -4.69
C GLY A 215 0.76 6.58 -4.20
N ILE A 216 0.53 5.50 -4.96
CA ILE A 216 -0.40 4.43 -4.55
C ILE A 216 0.32 3.08 -4.55
N GLY A 217 0.26 2.40 -3.42
CA GLY A 217 0.68 1.03 -3.18
C GLY A 217 -0.43 0.23 -2.49
N PHE A 218 -0.06 -0.73 -1.65
CA PHE A 218 -1.00 -1.55 -0.89
C PHE A 218 -0.32 -2.29 0.26
N ARG A 219 -1.13 -2.76 1.21
CA ARG A 219 -0.77 -3.80 2.18
C ARG A 219 -1.73 -4.98 2.09
N VAL A 220 -1.38 -6.09 2.73
CA VAL A 220 -2.15 -7.34 2.67
C VAL A 220 -2.89 -7.59 3.98
N ALA A 221 -4.12 -8.07 3.88
CA ALA A 221 -4.90 -8.66 4.96
C ALA A 221 -4.85 -10.19 4.89
N PHE A 222 -4.77 -10.84 6.05
CA PHE A 222 -4.72 -12.29 6.23
C PHE A 222 -5.83 -12.71 7.19
N ASP A 223 -6.56 -13.77 6.80
CA ASP A 223 -7.63 -14.39 7.58
C ASP A 223 -7.12 -15.61 8.37
#